data_AF-A0A254QH62-F1
#
_entry.id   AF-A0A254QH62-F1
#
_cell.length_a   1.000
_cell.length_b   1.000
_cell.length_c   1.000
_cell.angle_alpha   90.00
_cell.angle_beta   90.00
_cell.angle_gamma   90.00
#
_symmetry.space_group_name_H-M   'P 1'
#
loop_
_entity.id
_entity.type
_entity.pdbx_description
1 polymer ?
#
loop_
_entity_poly.entity_id
_entity_poly.type
_entity_poly.pdbx_seq_one_letter_code
_entity_poly.pdbx_strand_id
1 'polypeptide(L)'
;MELFKDSWRVKGDVISALAALTGTILWQPSEARLVRIPLRVNFKEGKTVSRVFQGIKPGFAFDEVIPSWNIDGAAGGAIKIELKTEQSGWLCVGEWSGDTSWMPRASVKGQKDEYASVSTDTFRSKTLVDRVDLKVTLTQNPAHTKPVRLKLLTLCFANTKTTKPEIQGADSPLWGSLVDVPQRAQGNYPNGGVLCSATSTSMLLWHWSKVLNLPNM
;
A
#
# COMPACT_ATOMS: atom_id res chain seq x y z
N MET A 1 -20.47 9.27 40.71
CA MET A 1 -20.28 10.07 39.48
C MET A 1 -19.42 9.23 38.55
N GLU A 2 -20.05 8.20 38.01
CA GLU A 2 -19.48 7.19 37.12
C GLU A 2 -20.00 7.47 35.72
N LEU A 3 -19.14 7.57 34.72
CA LEU A 3 -19.51 7.40 33.31
C LEU A 3 -18.35 6.76 32.56
N PHE A 4 -18.73 5.92 31.60
CA PHE A 4 -17.93 5.14 30.65
C PHE A 4 -17.54 3.71 31.04
N LYS A 5 -18.55 2.82 30.96
CA LYS A 5 -18.40 1.43 30.52
C LYS A 5 -19.37 1.14 29.37
N ASP A 6 -18.83 0.45 28.37
CA ASP A 6 -19.47 -0.45 27.41
C ASP A 6 -20.57 0.06 26.45
N SER A 7 -20.24 0.08 25.15
CA SER A 7 -21.08 -0.55 24.11
C SER A 7 -20.48 -0.44 22.70
N TRP A 8 -19.76 -1.47 22.25
CA TRP A 8 -19.64 -1.77 20.81
C TRP A 8 -19.89 -3.26 20.59
N ARG A 9 -21.18 -3.63 20.56
CA ARG A 9 -21.70 -4.85 19.96
C ARG A 9 -23.02 -4.48 19.29
N VAL A 10 -23.04 -4.45 17.96
CA VAL A 10 -24.30 -4.43 17.20
C VAL A 10 -24.48 -5.82 16.61
N LYS A 11 -25.50 -6.54 17.10
CA LYS A 11 -26.04 -7.74 16.47
C LYS A 11 -27.26 -7.33 15.65
N GLY A 12 -27.29 -7.82 14.41
CA GLY A 12 -28.44 -8.49 13.78
C GLY A 12 -29.74 -7.71 13.56
N ASP A 13 -30.03 -7.55 12.27
CA ASP A 13 -31.36 -7.66 11.65
C ASP A 13 -32.43 -6.61 11.93
N VAL A 14 -33.24 -6.44 10.88
CA VAL A 14 -34.44 -5.59 10.74
C VAL A 14 -34.15 -4.15 10.30
N ILE A 15 -33.99 -3.91 8.99
CA ILE A 15 -34.84 -2.98 8.21
C ILE A 15 -34.84 -3.43 6.74
N SER A 16 -35.94 -4.06 6.30
CA SER A 16 -36.37 -4.07 4.90
C SER A 16 -37.65 -3.25 4.80
N ALA A 17 -37.81 -2.55 3.67
CA ALA A 17 -38.97 -1.78 3.22
C ALA A 17 -39.16 -0.36 3.80
N LEU A 18 -38.70 0.64 3.02
CA LEU A 18 -39.41 1.88 2.63
C LEU A 18 -38.39 2.98 2.24
N ALA A 19 -38.04 3.07 0.95
CA ALA A 19 -37.58 4.30 0.31
C ALA A 19 -37.53 4.11 -1.22
N ALA A 20 -38.71 4.02 -1.84
CA ALA A 20 -38.89 4.49 -3.21
C ALA A 20 -39.22 6.01 -3.12
N LEU A 21 -38.61 6.83 -3.97
CA LEU A 21 -38.85 8.28 -4.22
C LEU A 21 -37.94 9.36 -3.61
N THR A 22 -36.83 9.01 -2.98
CA THR A 22 -35.71 9.97 -2.80
C THR A 22 -34.46 9.26 -3.25
N GLY A 23 -33.63 9.87 -4.11
CA GLY A 23 -32.44 9.26 -4.69
C GLY A 23 -31.54 8.62 -3.64
N THR A 24 -31.78 7.35 -3.34
CA THR A 24 -30.98 6.54 -2.45
C THR A 24 -29.69 6.29 -3.19
N ILE A 25 -28.63 7.02 -2.81
CA ILE A 25 -27.28 6.56 -3.06
C ILE A 25 -27.21 5.21 -2.36
N LEU A 26 -27.43 4.13 -3.12
CA LEU A 26 -27.13 2.79 -2.68
C LEU A 26 -25.63 2.83 -2.40
N TRP A 27 -25.26 2.93 -1.13
CA TRP A 27 -23.92 2.64 -0.68
C TRP A 27 -23.67 1.18 -1.04
N GLN A 28 -23.13 0.95 -2.24
CA GLN A 28 -22.51 -0.33 -2.53
C GLN A 28 -21.31 -0.42 -1.60
N PRO A 29 -21.16 -1.51 -0.82
CA PRO A 29 -19.94 -1.73 -0.06
C PRO A 29 -18.78 -1.60 -1.04
N SER A 30 -17.92 -0.60 -0.81
CA SER A 30 -16.83 -0.30 -1.72
C SER A 30 -16.01 -1.56 -1.93
N GLU A 31 -15.85 -1.98 -3.18
CA GLU A 31 -14.94 -3.05 -3.56
C GLU A 31 -13.61 -2.87 -2.81
N ALA A 32 -13.10 -3.94 -2.21
CA ALA A 32 -11.94 -3.86 -1.34
C ALA A 32 -10.69 -3.56 -2.18
N ARG A 33 -10.41 -2.26 -2.38
CA ARG A 33 -9.19 -1.80 -3.04
C ARG A 33 -7.95 -2.21 -2.27
N LEU A 34 -8.05 -2.50 -0.98
CA LEU A 34 -6.96 -2.99 -0.15
C LEU A 34 -7.25 -4.41 0.35
N VAL A 35 -6.44 -5.38 -0.08
CA VAL A 35 -6.51 -6.77 0.38
C VAL A 35 -5.37 -7.03 1.35
N ARG A 36 -5.69 -7.50 2.56
CA ARG A 36 -4.68 -7.94 3.54
C ARG A 36 -4.34 -9.41 3.31
N ILE A 37 -3.05 -9.70 3.17
CA ILE A 37 -2.58 -11.07 3.03
C ILE A 37 -2.47 -11.68 4.44
N PRO A 38 -3.16 -12.81 4.71
CA PRO A 38 -3.06 -13.47 6.00
C PRO A 38 -1.65 -14.00 6.20
N LEU A 39 -0.95 -13.43 7.17
CA LEU A 39 0.41 -13.83 7.52
C LEU A 39 0.35 -15.10 8.38
N ARG A 40 0.43 -16.27 7.72
CA ARG A 40 0.57 -17.58 8.38
C ARG A 40 1.96 -18.16 8.15
N VAL A 41 2.99 -17.33 8.35
CA VAL A 41 4.38 -17.72 8.08
C VAL A 41 5.26 -17.35 9.26
N ASN A 42 5.70 -18.36 10.00
CA ASN A 42 6.83 -18.21 10.93
C ASN A 42 8.12 -18.30 10.11
N PHE A 43 8.87 -17.20 10.06
CA PHE A 43 10.16 -17.15 9.38
C PHE A 43 11.22 -17.77 10.30
N LYS A 44 12.03 -18.71 9.78
CA LYS A 44 13.15 -19.27 10.54
C LYS A 44 14.31 -18.28 10.52
N GLU A 45 14.89 -18.02 11.69
CA GLU A 45 16.06 -17.15 11.86
C GLU A 45 17.23 -17.59 10.95
N GLY A 46 17.96 -16.61 10.41
CA GLY A 46 19.16 -16.82 9.60
C GLY A 46 18.94 -17.48 8.24
N LYS A 47 17.71 -17.55 7.72
CA LYS A 47 17.41 -18.20 6.43
C LYS A 47 16.66 -17.28 5.47
N THR A 48 16.92 -17.47 4.18
CA THR A 48 16.05 -16.99 3.11
C THR A 48 14.83 -17.89 3.02
N VAL A 49 13.64 -17.30 3.07
CA VAL A 49 12.36 -18.01 2.97
C VAL A 49 11.51 -17.35 1.91
N SER A 50 11.09 -18.13 0.91
CA SER A 50 10.14 -17.69 -0.12
C SER A 50 8.77 -18.33 0.10
N ARG A 51 7.71 -17.53 -0.09
CA ARG A 51 6.30 -17.96 -0.03
C ARG A 51 5.52 -17.40 -1.19
N VAL A 52 4.69 -18.25 -1.79
CA VAL A 52 3.79 -17.88 -2.89
C VAL A 52 2.36 -17.92 -2.37
N PHE A 53 1.61 -16.86 -2.66
CA PHE A 53 0.18 -16.71 -2.41
C PHE A 53 -0.49 -16.63 -3.78
N GLN A 54 -1.31 -17.63 -4.11
CA GLN A 54 -1.92 -17.71 -5.44
C GLN A 54 -3.33 -17.15 -5.46
N GLY A 55 -3.74 -16.63 -6.62
CA GLY A 55 -5.13 -16.29 -6.92
C GLY A 55 -5.71 -15.21 -6.01
N ILE A 56 -4.92 -14.20 -5.63
CA ILE A 56 -5.41 -13.09 -4.81
C ILE A 56 -6.36 -12.24 -5.65
N LYS A 57 -7.60 -12.05 -5.17
CA LYS A 57 -8.66 -11.30 -5.87
C LYS A 57 -9.18 -10.15 -5.01
N PRO A 58 -9.32 -8.93 -5.55
CA PRO A 58 -9.95 -7.82 -4.83
C PRO A 58 -11.49 -7.78 -5.00
N GLY A 59 -12.05 -8.67 -5.82
CA GLY A 59 -13.50 -8.73 -6.10
C GLY A 59 -13.94 -7.93 -7.33
N PHE A 60 -13.00 -7.29 -8.04
CA PHE A 60 -13.23 -6.54 -9.27
C PHE A 60 -12.05 -6.70 -10.24
N ALA A 61 -12.26 -6.30 -11.50
CA ALA A 61 -11.20 -6.34 -12.52
C ALA A 61 -10.26 -5.12 -12.37
N PHE A 62 -8.95 -5.35 -12.35
CA PHE A 62 -7.93 -4.33 -12.10
C PHE A 62 -6.79 -4.40 -13.12
N ASP A 63 -5.98 -3.35 -13.19
CA ASP A 63 -4.77 -3.32 -14.00
C ASP A 63 -3.53 -2.85 -13.25
N GLU A 64 -3.68 -2.29 -12.03
CA GLU A 64 -2.55 -1.89 -11.20
C GLU A 64 -2.61 -2.51 -9.81
N VAL A 65 -1.44 -2.90 -9.30
CA VAL A 65 -1.26 -3.45 -7.95
C VAL A 65 -0.04 -2.82 -7.27
N ILE A 66 -0.25 -2.29 -6.07
CA ILE A 66 0.82 -1.75 -5.22
C ILE A 66 0.89 -2.59 -3.94
N PRO A 67 1.98 -3.35 -3.72
CA PRO A 67 2.21 -4.03 -2.46
C PRO A 67 2.70 -3.06 -1.38
N SER A 68 2.33 -3.32 -0.13
CA SER A 68 2.85 -2.61 1.04
C SER A 68 3.07 -3.58 2.18
N TRP A 69 4.12 -3.36 2.97
CA TRP A 69 4.51 -4.28 4.03
C TRP A 69 5.18 -3.56 5.20
N ASN A 70 5.11 -4.19 6.38
CA ASN A 70 5.88 -3.78 7.56
C ASN A 70 6.71 -4.97 8.06
N ILE A 71 7.98 -4.71 8.35
CA ILE A 71 8.91 -5.70 8.88
C ILE A 71 9.39 -5.26 10.26
N ASP A 72 9.27 -6.17 11.23
CA ASP A 72 9.96 -6.06 12.52
C ASP A 72 11.35 -6.70 12.39
N GLY A 73 12.37 -6.10 13.01
CA GLY A 73 13.77 -6.48 12.82
C GLY A 73 14.38 -6.00 11.50
N ALA A 74 13.80 -4.95 10.89
CA ALA A 74 14.16 -4.48 9.55
C ALA A 74 15.66 -4.25 9.34
N ALA A 75 16.41 -3.78 10.34
CA ALA A 75 17.86 -3.56 10.24
C ALA A 75 18.64 -4.80 9.77
N GLY A 76 18.21 -6.01 10.18
CA GLY A 76 18.78 -7.27 9.73
C GLY A 76 17.92 -7.99 8.69
N GLY A 77 16.96 -7.32 8.07
CA GLY A 77 15.97 -7.92 7.19
C GLY A 77 16.00 -7.35 5.79
N ALA A 78 15.88 -8.23 4.81
CA ALA A 78 15.61 -7.88 3.43
C ALA A 78 14.37 -8.61 2.91
N ILE A 79 13.62 -7.95 2.03
CA ILE A 79 12.41 -8.47 1.40
C ILE A 79 12.46 -8.22 -0.10
N LYS A 80 12.00 -9.20 -0.86
CA LYS A 80 11.73 -9.10 -2.29
C LYS A 80 10.27 -9.45 -2.53
N ILE A 81 9.58 -8.58 -3.25
CA ILE A 81 8.18 -8.75 -3.64
C ILE A 81 8.10 -8.94 -5.14
N GLU A 82 7.45 -10.01 -5.56
CA GLU A 82 7.24 -10.32 -6.97
C GLU A 82 5.75 -10.61 -7.21
N LEU A 83 5.23 -10.13 -8.34
CA LEU A 83 3.85 -10.34 -8.76
C LEU A 83 3.82 -10.94 -10.15
N LYS A 84 2.79 -11.74 -10.43
CA LYS A 84 2.43 -12.16 -11.79
C LYS A 84 0.93 -12.25 -11.97
N THR A 85 0.46 -12.07 -13.20
CA THR A 85 -0.87 -12.52 -13.61
C THR A 85 -0.80 -13.95 -14.14
N GLU A 86 -1.92 -14.44 -14.68
CA GLU A 86 -1.96 -15.73 -15.37
C GLU A 86 -1.09 -15.77 -16.62
N GLN A 87 -1.02 -14.66 -17.35
CA GLN A 87 -0.32 -14.57 -18.63
C GLN A 87 1.11 -14.01 -18.49
N SER A 88 1.39 -13.23 -17.44
CA SER A 88 2.72 -12.65 -17.24
C SER A 88 3.70 -13.60 -16.56
N GLY A 89 5.00 -13.31 -16.71
CA GLY A 89 6.04 -13.82 -15.84
C GLY A 89 6.01 -13.16 -14.45
N TRP A 90 6.87 -13.65 -13.56
CA TRP A 90 7.14 -13.00 -12.27
C TRP A 90 7.93 -11.71 -12.51
N LEU A 91 7.38 -10.58 -12.09
CA LEU A 91 8.04 -9.28 -12.12
C LEU A 91 8.31 -8.81 -10.69
N CYS A 92 9.54 -8.35 -10.42
CA CYS A 92 9.95 -7.84 -9.12
C CYS A 92 9.42 -6.43 -8.91
N VAL A 93 8.49 -6.26 -7.98
CA VAL A 93 7.95 -4.93 -7.68
C VAL A 93 8.96 -4.10 -6.90
N GLY A 94 9.72 -4.73 -6.01
CA GLY A 94 10.79 -4.06 -5.28
C GLY A 94 11.62 -5.00 -4.40
N GLU A 95 12.86 -4.59 -4.17
CA GLU A 95 13.79 -5.20 -3.22
C GLU A 95 14.14 -4.17 -2.14
N TRP A 96 13.96 -4.54 -0.88
CA TRP A 96 14.13 -3.62 0.23
C TRP A 96 14.89 -4.28 1.37
N SER A 97 15.98 -3.64 1.78
CA SER A 97 16.76 -4.01 2.97
C SER A 97 16.78 -2.87 3.99
N GLY A 98 16.78 -3.20 5.28
CA GLY A 98 17.08 -2.23 6.33
C GLY A 98 18.55 -1.80 6.35
N ASP A 99 19.45 -2.66 5.87
CA ASP A 99 20.87 -2.38 5.69
C ASP A 99 21.24 -2.45 4.21
N THR A 100 21.48 -1.28 3.61
CA THR A 100 21.82 -1.16 2.18
C THR A 100 23.25 -1.55 1.84
N SER A 101 24.12 -1.72 2.84
CA SER A 101 25.47 -2.23 2.64
C SER A 101 25.49 -3.74 2.40
N TRP A 102 24.47 -4.45 2.89
CA TRP A 102 24.32 -5.90 2.76
C TRP A 102 23.44 -6.31 1.57
N MET A 103 22.27 -5.67 1.40
CA MET A 103 21.33 -5.98 0.32
C MET A 103 20.69 -4.69 -0.23
N PRO A 104 20.24 -4.67 -1.51
CA PRO A 104 19.74 -3.45 -2.12
C PRO A 104 18.44 -2.95 -1.49
N ARG A 105 18.23 -1.64 -1.65
CA ARG A 105 16.94 -0.96 -1.44
C ARG A 105 16.61 -0.21 -2.72
N ALA A 106 15.91 -0.86 -3.63
CA ALA A 106 15.64 -0.33 -4.95
C ALA A 106 14.42 -0.98 -5.62
N SER A 107 13.72 -0.18 -6.42
CA SER A 107 12.87 -0.69 -7.48
C SER A 107 13.73 -1.18 -8.65
N VAL A 108 13.38 -2.32 -9.23
CA VAL A 108 14.13 -2.90 -10.36
C VAL A 108 13.62 -2.30 -11.67
N LYS A 109 14.48 -1.58 -12.38
CA LYS A 109 14.13 -0.80 -13.58
C LYS A 109 13.86 -1.68 -14.80
N GLY A 110 13.00 -1.20 -15.70
CA GLY A 110 12.84 -1.74 -17.06
C GLY A 110 12.12 -3.08 -17.17
N GLN A 111 11.54 -3.59 -16.08
CA GLN A 111 10.86 -4.87 -16.08
C GLN A 111 9.53 -4.81 -16.81
N LYS A 112 9.43 -5.60 -17.88
CA LYS A 112 8.22 -5.79 -18.66
C LYS A 112 8.29 -7.09 -19.44
N ASP A 113 7.14 -7.63 -19.77
CA ASP A 113 6.95 -8.67 -20.76
C ASP A 113 5.79 -8.30 -21.70
N GLU A 114 5.25 -9.30 -22.40
CA GLU A 114 4.12 -9.11 -23.31
C GLU A 114 2.83 -8.71 -22.59
N TYR A 115 2.66 -9.03 -21.31
CA TYR A 115 1.39 -8.93 -20.57
C TYR A 115 1.41 -7.93 -19.42
N ALA A 116 2.58 -7.63 -18.85
CA ALA A 116 2.73 -6.78 -17.69
C ALA A 116 4.05 -6.00 -17.68
N SER A 117 4.12 -5.02 -16.79
CA SER A 117 5.31 -4.21 -16.52
C SER A 117 5.33 -3.74 -15.07
N VAL A 118 6.49 -3.28 -14.60
CA VAL A 118 6.60 -2.59 -13.31
C VAL A 118 7.01 -1.14 -13.55
N SER A 119 6.19 -0.22 -13.06
CA SER A 119 6.47 1.21 -13.01
C SER A 119 6.64 1.59 -11.55
N THR A 120 7.87 1.80 -11.09
CA THR A 120 8.26 2.21 -9.71
C THR A 120 7.32 1.68 -8.62
N ASP A 121 7.63 0.49 -8.10
CA ASP A 121 6.86 -0.19 -7.03
C ASP A 121 5.37 -0.45 -7.36
N THR A 122 4.95 -0.22 -8.61
CA THR A 122 3.60 -0.51 -9.12
C THR A 122 3.67 -1.57 -10.20
N PHE A 123 3.03 -2.71 -9.97
CA PHE A 123 2.79 -3.70 -11.01
C PHE A 123 1.63 -3.23 -11.90
N ARG A 124 1.80 -3.34 -13.22
CA ARG A 124 0.81 -2.91 -14.22
C ARG A 124 0.59 -4.00 -15.25
N SER A 125 -0.63 -4.53 -15.36
CA SER A 125 -1.02 -5.39 -16.48
C SER A 125 -1.51 -4.56 -17.67
N LYS A 126 -1.28 -5.07 -18.89
CA LYS A 126 -1.72 -4.38 -20.11
C LYS A 126 -3.24 -4.48 -20.30
N THR A 127 -3.86 -5.53 -19.80
CA THR A 127 -5.31 -5.79 -19.81
C THR A 127 -5.84 -5.84 -18.38
N LEU A 128 -7.16 -5.71 -18.23
CA LEU A 128 -7.80 -5.94 -16.93
C LEU A 128 -7.72 -7.43 -16.59
N VAL A 129 -7.41 -7.72 -15.33
CA VAL A 129 -7.35 -9.07 -14.77
C VAL A 129 -8.16 -9.14 -13.47
N ASP A 130 -8.56 -10.33 -13.04
CA ASP A 130 -9.35 -10.55 -11.83
C ASP A 130 -8.53 -11.08 -10.65
N ARG A 131 -7.26 -11.45 -10.90
CA ARG A 131 -6.38 -12.08 -9.91
C ARG A 131 -4.89 -11.84 -10.18
N VAL A 132 -4.10 -11.92 -9.11
CA VAL A 132 -2.64 -11.89 -9.15
C VAL A 132 -2.08 -12.97 -8.22
N ASP A 133 -0.93 -13.55 -8.59
CA ASP A 133 -0.11 -14.35 -7.68
C ASP A 133 0.98 -13.45 -7.09
N LEU A 134 1.26 -13.63 -5.80
CA LEU A 134 2.27 -12.90 -5.05
C LEU A 134 3.33 -13.85 -4.53
N LYS A 135 4.60 -13.53 -4.78
CA LYS A 135 5.74 -14.20 -4.19
C LYS A 135 6.49 -13.22 -3.29
N VAL A 136 6.71 -13.63 -2.05
CA VAL A 136 7.46 -12.88 -1.05
C VAL A 136 8.68 -13.68 -0.65
N THR A 137 9.85 -13.09 -0.78
CA THR A 137 11.11 -13.66 -0.29
C THR A 137 11.63 -12.79 0.82
N LEU A 138 11.76 -13.34 2.04
CA LEU A 138 12.32 -12.66 3.19
C LEU A 138 13.69 -13.28 3.50
N THR A 139 14.69 -12.45 3.75
CA THR A 139 16.06 -12.85 4.07
C THR A 139 16.47 -12.20 5.38
N GLN A 140 17.03 -12.99 6.30
CA GLN A 140 17.65 -12.48 7.52
C GLN A 140 19.16 -12.42 7.38
N ASN A 141 19.74 -11.27 7.72
CA ASN A 141 21.17 -11.06 7.80
C ASN A 141 21.71 -11.85 9.02
N PRO A 142 22.66 -12.79 8.83
CA PRO A 142 23.23 -13.55 9.94
C PRO A 142 24.02 -12.70 10.94
N ALA A 143 24.45 -11.48 10.56
CA ALA A 143 25.11 -10.54 11.47
C ALA A 143 24.17 -9.89 12.50
N HIS A 144 22.84 -10.07 12.34
CA HIS A 144 21.84 -9.52 13.26
C HIS A 144 21.15 -10.61 14.07
N THR A 145 21.01 -10.36 15.37
CA THR A 145 20.40 -11.29 16.33
C THR A 145 18.88 -11.12 16.45
N LYS A 146 18.34 -9.95 16.11
CA LYS A 146 16.90 -9.71 16.18
C LYS A 146 16.18 -10.44 15.02
N PRO A 147 15.20 -11.31 15.31
CA PRO A 147 14.50 -12.06 14.26
C PRO A 147 13.69 -11.15 13.35
N VAL A 148 13.79 -11.40 12.05
CA VAL A 148 13.05 -10.65 11.03
C VAL A 148 11.64 -11.23 10.90
N ARG A 149 10.61 -10.39 11.05
CA ARG A 149 9.21 -10.82 10.98
C ARG A 149 8.39 -9.89 10.10
N LEU A 150 7.67 -10.45 9.14
CA LEU A 150 6.63 -9.73 8.40
C LEU A 150 5.43 -9.52 9.33
N LYS A 151 5.06 -8.26 9.57
CA LYS A 151 3.94 -7.86 10.46
C LYS A 151 2.69 -7.44 9.68
N LEU A 152 2.91 -6.87 8.51
CA LEU A 152 1.85 -6.45 7.59
C LEU A 152 2.26 -6.81 6.17
N LEU A 153 1.30 -7.26 5.39
CA LEU A 153 1.40 -7.39 3.95
C LEU A 153 0.02 -7.12 3.37
N THR A 154 -0.08 -6.11 2.52
CA THR A 154 -1.31 -5.69 1.86
C THR A 154 -1.04 -5.44 0.39
N LEU A 155 -2.05 -5.66 -0.44
CA LEU A 155 -2.05 -5.29 -1.85
C LEU A 155 -3.15 -4.25 -2.08
N CYS A 156 -2.79 -3.10 -2.64
CA CYS A 156 -3.73 -2.10 -3.12
C CYS A 156 -3.97 -2.29 -4.62
N PHE A 157 -5.22 -2.34 -5.05
CA PHE A 157 -5.64 -2.60 -6.42
C PHE A 157 -6.34 -1.38 -7.01
N ALA A 158 -6.07 -1.09 -8.28
CA ALA A 158 -6.76 -0.06 -9.02
C ALA A 158 -7.16 -0.55 -10.42
N ASN A 159 -8.34 -0.09 -10.84
CA ASN A 159 -8.78 -0.13 -12.22
C ASN A 159 -8.65 1.29 -12.79
N THR A 160 -7.62 1.51 -13.61
CA THR A 160 -7.36 2.82 -14.23
C THR A 160 -8.14 3.01 -15.54
N LYS A 161 -8.78 1.93 -16.02
CA LYS A 161 -9.56 1.92 -17.27
C LYS A 161 -11.05 2.18 -17.05
N THR A 162 -11.51 2.17 -15.80
CA THR A 162 -12.89 2.58 -15.47
C THR A 162 -13.06 4.07 -15.70
N THR A 163 -14.27 4.47 -16.08
CA THR A 163 -14.63 5.88 -16.19
C THR A 163 -14.40 6.53 -14.84
N LYS A 164 -13.54 7.56 -14.79
CA LYS A 164 -13.39 8.35 -13.57
C LYS A 164 -14.79 8.88 -13.24
N PRO A 165 -15.28 8.70 -11.99
CA PRO A 165 -16.49 9.38 -11.60
C PRO A 165 -16.28 10.85 -11.90
N GLU A 166 -17.24 11.45 -12.60
CA GLU A 166 -17.27 12.89 -12.77
C GLU A 166 -17.23 13.46 -11.35
N ILE A 167 -16.10 14.09 -10.99
CA ILE A 167 -16.01 14.81 -9.74
C ILE A 167 -16.99 15.96 -9.95
N GLN A 168 -18.23 15.78 -9.49
CA GLN A 168 -19.13 16.89 -9.31
C GLN A 168 -18.38 17.84 -8.40
N GLY A 169 -17.84 18.90 -8.98
CA GLY A 169 -17.15 19.93 -8.26
C GLY A 169 -18.17 20.54 -7.31
N ALA A 170 -18.20 20.05 -6.08
CA ALA A 170 -18.69 20.89 -5.01
C ALA A 170 -17.70 22.05 -4.98
N ASP A 171 -18.14 23.23 -5.42
CA ASP A 171 -17.42 24.49 -5.30
C ASP A 171 -17.05 24.67 -3.83
N SER A 172 -15.88 24.13 -3.46
CA SER A 172 -15.41 24.18 -2.09
C SER A 172 -14.65 25.49 -1.94
N PRO A 173 -14.96 26.30 -0.93
CA PRO A 173 -14.20 27.52 -0.66
C PRO A 173 -12.73 27.24 -0.33
N LEU A 174 -12.36 25.97 -0.11
CA LEU A 174 -10.98 25.53 0.11
C LEU A 174 -10.21 25.32 -1.20
N TRP A 175 -10.88 25.26 -2.36
CA TRP A 175 -10.19 25.13 -3.64
C TRP A 175 -9.33 26.36 -3.93
N GLY A 176 -8.11 26.15 -4.41
CA GLY A 176 -7.13 27.23 -4.63
C GLY A 176 -6.50 27.80 -3.36
N SER A 177 -6.84 27.28 -2.17
CA SER A 177 -6.15 27.68 -0.94
C SER A 177 -4.76 27.06 -0.85
N LEU A 178 -3.81 27.83 -0.33
CA LEU A 178 -2.45 27.36 -0.04
C LEU A 178 -2.39 26.85 1.40
N VAL A 179 -1.89 25.62 1.57
CA VAL A 179 -1.56 25.08 2.88
C VAL A 179 -0.23 25.69 3.31
N ASP A 180 -0.20 26.33 4.48
CA ASP A 180 1.00 26.95 5.03
C ASP A 180 2.00 25.90 5.52
N VAL A 181 2.87 25.45 4.61
CA VAL A 181 3.88 24.43 4.87
C VAL A 181 5.27 25.05 4.94
N PRO A 182 6.21 24.47 5.72
CA PRO A 182 7.56 24.98 5.80
C PRO A 182 8.25 24.76 4.46
N GLN A 183 8.99 25.75 3.96
CA GLN A 183 9.77 25.58 2.75
C GLN A 183 10.95 24.62 2.98
N ARG A 184 11.05 23.57 2.17
CA ARG A 184 12.15 22.61 2.20
C ARG A 184 12.74 22.44 0.80
N ALA A 185 14.06 22.42 0.70
CA ALA A 185 14.78 22.24 -0.56
C ALA A 185 15.46 20.87 -0.60
N GLN A 186 15.01 20.01 -1.51
CA GLN A 186 15.59 18.66 -1.67
C GLN A 186 17.07 18.70 -2.09
N GLY A 187 17.49 19.73 -2.84
CA GLY A 187 18.85 19.89 -3.33
C GLY A 187 19.91 20.05 -2.23
N ASN A 188 19.49 20.38 -1.01
CA ASN A 188 20.39 20.52 0.14
C ASN A 188 20.72 19.17 0.81
N TYR A 189 20.07 18.08 0.39
CA TYR A 189 20.34 16.73 0.88
C TYR A 189 21.18 15.92 -0.13
N PRO A 190 22.12 15.06 0.35
CA PRO A 190 22.80 14.11 -0.53
C PRO A 190 21.78 13.29 -1.34
N ASN A 191 22.01 13.21 -2.66
CA ASN A 191 21.09 12.59 -3.63
C ASN A 191 19.72 13.27 -3.75
N GLY A 192 19.62 14.58 -3.47
CA GLY A 192 18.38 15.36 -3.52
C GLY A 192 17.55 15.27 -4.80
N GLY A 193 18.17 14.98 -5.95
CA GLY A 193 17.49 14.90 -7.25
C GLY A 193 16.37 13.84 -7.34
N VAL A 194 16.32 12.89 -6.40
CA VAL A 194 15.28 11.83 -6.36
C VAL A 194 14.33 11.94 -5.15
N LEU A 195 14.36 13.05 -4.42
CA LEU A 195 13.67 13.20 -3.13
C LEU A 195 12.48 14.17 -3.15
N CYS A 196 11.94 14.51 -4.32
CA CYS A 196 10.86 15.50 -4.44
C CYS A 196 9.60 15.11 -3.66
N SER A 197 9.14 13.86 -3.80
CA SER A 197 7.94 13.36 -3.11
C SER A 197 8.13 13.35 -1.59
N ALA A 198 9.25 12.84 -1.10
CA ALA A 198 9.56 12.82 0.33
C ALA A 198 9.64 14.24 0.92
N THR A 199 10.23 15.18 0.18
CA THR A 199 10.32 16.59 0.57
C THR A 199 8.91 17.18 0.72
N SER A 200 8.06 17.06 -0.31
CA SER A 200 6.67 17.53 -0.28
C SER A 200 5.83 16.90 0.83
N THR A 201 5.89 15.58 0.99
CA THR A 201 5.18 14.87 2.06
C THR A 201 5.64 15.34 3.44
N SER A 202 6.94 15.56 3.63
CA SER A 202 7.48 16.03 4.91
C SER A 202 7.02 17.45 5.28
N MET A 203 6.80 18.31 4.28
CA MET A 203 6.23 19.66 4.46
C MET A 203 4.77 19.57 4.93
N LEU A 204 3.96 18.70 4.30
CA LEU A 204 2.56 18.47 4.69
C LEU A 204 2.43 17.82 6.07
N LEU A 205 3.22 16.79 6.37
CA LEU A 205 3.18 16.12 7.68
C LEU A 205 3.53 17.10 8.81
N TRP A 206 4.51 17.97 8.60
CA TRP A 206 4.82 19.03 9.56
C TRP A 206 3.62 19.94 9.81
N HIS A 207 2.96 20.43 8.75
CA HIS A 207 1.79 21.30 8.90
C HIS A 207 0.69 20.63 9.70
N TRP A 208 0.31 19.39 9.34
CA TRP A 208 -0.75 18.67 10.04
C TRP A 208 -0.38 18.27 11.46
N SER A 209 0.88 18.01 11.77
CA SER A 209 1.32 17.79 13.16
C SER A 209 1.05 19.00 14.06
N LYS A 210 1.17 20.22 13.52
CA LYS A 210 0.90 21.47 14.23
C LYS A 210 -0.61 21.70 14.38
N VAL A 211 -1.37 21.48 13.32
CA VAL A 211 -2.84 21.65 13.34
C VAL A 211 -3.51 20.64 14.26
N LEU A 212 -3.11 19.37 14.20
CA LEU A 212 -3.73 18.29 14.98
C LEU A 212 -3.15 18.15 16.40
N ASN A 213 -2.09 18.88 16.73
CA ASN A 213 -1.33 18.74 17.97
C ASN A 213 -0.87 17.28 18.23
N LEU A 214 -0.48 16.59 17.16
CA LEU A 214 0.02 15.21 17.18
C LEU A 214 1.49 15.20 16.73
N PRO A 215 2.43 15.56 17.63
CA PRO A 215 3.85 15.69 17.28
C PRO A 215 4.56 14.36 16.98
N ASN A 216 3.91 13.22 17.19
CA ASN A 216 4.49 11.88 17.06
C ASN A 216 4.07 11.14 15.78
N MET A 217 3.61 11.85 14.74
CA MET A 217 3.26 11.23 13.45
C MET A 217 4.49 10.93 12.59
#